data_AF-A0A6I4LZZ7-F1
#
_entry.id   AF-A0A6I4LZZ7-F1
#
_cell.length_a   1.000
_cell.length_b   1.000
_cell.length_c   1.000
_cell.angle_alpha   90.00
_cell.angle_beta   90.00
_cell.angle_gamma   90.00
#
_symmetry.space_group_name_H-M   'P 1'
#
loop_
_entity.id
_entity.type
_entity.pdbx_description
1 polymer ?
#
loop_
_entity_poly.entity_id
_entity_poly.type
_entity_poly.pdbx_seq_one_letter_code
_entity_poly.pdbx_strand_id
1 'polypeptide(L)'
;MTIKLHDFDGEHSLTLDVGGLGADVAVADAGHEPNGYFWEGLVLFAWPDIAEKLDFNSEAGMFCAVGTPRDLAQLKTALESVIASPDAVRGIIVRAETSGFEFDD
;
A
#
# COMPACT_ATOMS: atom_id res chain seq x y z
N MET A 1 -7.09 -10.05 -7.36
CA MET A 1 -7.49 -8.72 -6.87
C MET A 1 -6.85 -7.67 -7.76
N THR A 2 -7.52 -6.54 -7.99
CA THR A 2 -7.11 -5.55 -9.00
C THR A 2 -7.13 -4.16 -8.38
N ILE A 3 -6.00 -3.45 -8.50
CA ILE A 3 -5.90 -2.03 -8.18
C ILE A 3 -6.78 -1.23 -9.14
N LYS A 4 -7.60 -0.33 -8.61
CA LYS A 4 -8.54 0.51 -9.38
C LYS A 4 -8.03 1.95 -9.39
N LEU A 5 -8.12 2.61 -10.54
CA LEU A 5 -7.93 4.06 -10.67
C LEU A 5 -9.29 4.70 -10.90
N HIS A 6 -9.56 5.79 -10.19
CA HIS A 6 -10.79 6.56 -10.29
C HIS A 6 -10.49 7.97 -10.77
N ASP A 7 -11.45 8.54 -11.47
CA ASP A 7 -11.47 9.94 -11.91
C ASP A 7 -12.88 10.46 -11.60
N PHE A 8 -12.97 11.42 -10.67
CA PHE A 8 -14.22 12.01 -10.27
C PHE A 8 -14.03 13.49 -9.97
N ASP A 9 -14.76 14.34 -10.69
CA ASP A 9 -14.78 15.80 -10.52
C ASP A 9 -13.39 16.47 -10.54
N GLY A 10 -12.46 15.92 -11.33
CA GLY A 10 -11.08 16.42 -11.44
C GLY A 10 -10.14 15.93 -10.34
N GLU A 11 -10.63 15.11 -9.41
CA GLU A 11 -9.82 14.36 -8.45
C GLU A 11 -9.53 12.96 -8.99
N HIS A 12 -8.32 12.46 -8.72
CA HIS A 12 -7.91 11.11 -9.10
C HIS A 12 -7.48 10.33 -7.87
N SER A 13 -7.90 9.07 -7.81
CA SER A 13 -7.52 8.18 -6.71
C SER A 13 -7.18 6.78 -7.20
N LEU A 14 -6.40 6.08 -6.39
CA LEU A 14 -6.06 4.67 -6.54
C LEU A 14 -6.61 3.95 -5.31
N THR A 15 -7.43 2.92 -5.53
CA THR A 15 -7.92 2.06 -4.44
C THR A 15 -7.56 0.59 -4.64
N LEU A 16 -7.40 -0.10 -3.52
CA LEU A 16 -7.16 -1.53 -3.46
C LEU A 16 -8.00 -2.12 -2.33
N ASP A 17 -8.87 -3.08 -2.66
CA ASP A 17 -9.56 -3.91 -1.67
C ASP A 17 -8.51 -4.85 -1.03
N VAL A 18 -8.43 -4.87 0.31
CA VAL A 18 -7.42 -5.62 1.08
C VAL A 18 -8.07 -6.76 1.90
N GLY A 19 -7.27 -7.58 2.59
CA GLY A 19 -7.78 -8.74 3.36
C GLY A 19 -8.09 -9.99 2.53
N GLY A 20 -7.58 -10.07 1.30
CA GLY A 20 -7.51 -11.31 0.53
C GLY A 20 -6.45 -11.30 -0.58
N LEU A 21 -5.41 -10.47 -0.43
CA LEU A 21 -4.31 -10.37 -1.39
C LEU A 21 -3.36 -11.57 -1.24
N GLY A 22 -2.59 -11.85 -2.30
CA GLY A 22 -1.65 -12.97 -2.29
C GLY A 22 -0.55 -12.82 -1.25
N ALA A 23 -0.22 -11.59 -0.87
CA ALA A 23 0.79 -11.29 0.14
C ALA A 23 0.26 -11.24 1.58
N ASP A 24 -1.05 -11.33 1.82
CA ASP A 24 -1.64 -11.16 3.16
C ASP A 24 -1.12 -12.18 4.17
N VAL A 25 -0.80 -13.39 3.72
CA VAL A 25 -0.18 -14.41 4.57
C VAL A 25 1.16 -13.94 5.14
N ALA A 26 1.96 -13.20 4.38
CA ALA A 26 3.25 -12.68 4.87
C ALA A 26 3.08 -11.52 5.84
N VAL A 27 2.03 -10.71 5.67
CA VAL A 27 1.67 -9.63 6.60
C VAL A 27 1.25 -10.25 7.94
N ALA A 28 0.32 -11.20 7.91
CA ALA A 28 -0.15 -11.91 9.11
C ALA A 28 0.96 -12.71 9.81
N ASP A 29 1.81 -13.41 9.06
CA ASP A 29 2.96 -14.16 9.62
C ASP A 29 3.97 -13.24 10.33
N ALA A 30 4.05 -11.97 9.93
CA ALA A 30 4.87 -10.96 10.57
C ALA A 30 4.19 -10.30 11.78
N GLY A 31 2.96 -10.70 12.11
CA GLY A 31 2.21 -10.18 13.26
C GLY A 31 1.37 -8.94 12.95
N HIS A 32 1.27 -8.55 11.68
CA HIS A 32 0.53 -7.37 11.23
C HIS A 32 -0.86 -7.74 10.70
N GLU A 33 -1.82 -6.82 10.74
CA GLU A 33 -3.13 -6.96 10.10
C GLU A 33 -3.05 -6.50 8.63
N PRO A 34 -3.45 -7.31 7.62
CA PRO A 34 -3.39 -6.93 6.20
C PRO A 34 -4.54 -5.97 5.79
N ASN A 35 -4.70 -4.88 6.53
CA ASN A 35 -5.74 -3.88 6.34
C ASN A 35 -5.21 -2.63 5.60
N GLY A 36 -6.08 -1.66 5.29
CA GLY A 36 -5.68 -0.51 4.47
C GLY A 36 -4.60 0.37 5.11
N TYR A 37 -4.60 0.49 6.45
CA TYR A 37 -3.60 1.26 7.18
C TYR A 37 -2.22 0.61 7.11
N PHE A 38 -2.14 -0.73 7.21
CA PHE A 38 -0.90 -1.47 6.96
C PHE A 38 -0.32 -1.15 5.57
N TRP A 39 -1.15 -1.25 4.54
CA TRP A 39 -0.72 -1.02 3.17
C TRP A 39 -0.31 0.43 2.92
N GLU A 40 -0.92 1.39 3.61
CA GLU A 40 -0.48 2.79 3.64
C GLU A 40 0.89 2.94 4.28
N GLY A 41 1.10 2.38 5.48
CA GLY A 41 2.41 2.35 6.13
C GLY A 41 3.48 1.71 5.25
N LEU A 42 3.14 0.64 4.52
CA LEU A 42 4.04 -0.02 3.58
C LEU A 42 4.46 0.91 2.45
N VAL A 43 3.53 1.71 1.91
CA VAL A 43 3.84 2.71 0.88
C VAL A 43 4.70 3.84 1.43
N LEU A 44 4.33 4.39 2.60
CA LEU A 44 5.08 5.44 3.28
C LEU A 44 6.53 5.04 3.52
N PHE A 45 6.77 3.78 3.90
CA PHE A 45 8.11 3.26 4.14
C PHE A 45 8.87 2.88 2.86
N ALA A 46 8.25 2.12 1.95
CA ALA A 46 8.94 1.52 0.82
C ALA A 46 9.19 2.51 -0.33
N TRP A 47 8.33 3.52 -0.48
CA TRP A 47 8.38 4.50 -1.55
C TRP A 47 8.10 5.92 -1.06
N PRO A 48 8.92 6.46 -0.14
CA PRO A 48 8.68 7.79 0.45
C PRO A 48 8.62 8.91 -0.61
N ASP A 49 9.44 8.83 -1.67
CA ASP A 49 9.43 9.79 -2.77
C ASP A 49 8.13 9.76 -3.62
N ILE A 50 7.38 8.66 -3.58
CA ILE A 50 6.05 8.58 -4.20
C ILE A 50 5.01 9.08 -3.19
N ALA A 51 5.10 8.59 -1.95
CA ALA A 51 4.15 8.90 -0.90
C ALA A 51 4.07 10.40 -0.57
N GLU A 52 5.18 11.14 -0.63
CA GLU A 52 5.20 12.61 -0.41
C GLU A 52 4.33 13.42 -1.39
N LYS A 53 3.93 12.81 -2.52
CA LYS A 53 3.13 13.45 -3.58
C LYS A 53 1.65 13.09 -3.50
N LEU A 54 1.27 12.27 -2.53
CA LEU A 54 -0.04 11.68 -2.41
C LEU A 54 -0.66 12.04 -1.06
N ASP A 55 -1.96 12.24 -1.07
CA ASP A 55 -2.77 12.19 0.14
C ASP A 55 -3.29 10.77 0.31
N PHE A 56 -3.47 10.33 1.55
CA PHE A 56 -4.01 9.01 1.84
C PHE A 56 -5.33 9.11 2.60
N ASN A 57 -6.22 8.17 2.31
CA ASN A 57 -7.51 8.04 2.98
C ASN A 57 -7.87 6.55 3.12
N SER A 58 -6.89 5.76 3.58
CA SER A 58 -7.09 4.32 3.76
C SER A 58 -8.03 4.05 4.92
N GLU A 59 -8.69 2.90 4.86
CA GLU A 59 -9.59 2.37 5.87
C GLU A 59 -9.29 0.88 6.06
N ALA A 60 -9.81 0.26 7.13
CA ALA A 60 -9.53 -1.16 7.41
C ALA A 60 -9.76 -2.09 6.19
N GLY A 61 -10.81 -1.85 5.41
CA GLY A 61 -11.13 -2.67 4.23
C GLY A 61 -10.48 -2.24 2.92
N MET A 62 -9.79 -1.10 2.87
CA MET A 62 -9.34 -0.50 1.61
C MET A 62 -8.12 0.39 1.80
N PHE A 63 -7.07 0.14 1.02
CA PHE A 63 -6.03 1.14 0.79
C PHE A 63 -6.51 2.20 -0.20
N CYS A 64 -6.26 3.47 0.08
CA CYS A 64 -6.65 4.58 -0.80
C CYS A 64 -5.58 5.68 -0.82
N ALA A 65 -5.16 6.04 -2.03
CA ALA A 65 -4.28 7.18 -2.27
C ALA A 65 -4.91 8.13 -3.30
N VAL A 66 -4.74 9.43 -3.10
CA VAL A 66 -5.24 10.52 -3.95
C VAL A 66 -4.05 11.32 -4.45
N GLY A 67 -4.05 11.71 -5.72
CA GLY A 67 -2.93 12.47 -6.29
C GLY A 67 -3.05 12.68 -7.79
N THR A 68 -1.95 13.06 -8.44
CA THR A 68 -1.98 13.25 -9.90
C THR A 68 -2.02 11.89 -10.62
N PRO A 69 -2.58 11.80 -11.85
CA PRO A 69 -2.59 10.55 -12.62
C PRO A 69 -1.18 9.96 -12.82
N ARG A 70 -0.16 10.81 -12.90
CA ARG A 70 1.23 10.39 -13.05
C ARG A 70 1.74 9.71 -11.78
N ASP A 71 1.53 10.33 -10.63
CA ASP A 71 2.02 9.80 -9.34
C ASP A 71 1.27 8.52 -8.96
N LEU A 72 -0.05 8.46 -9.21
CA LEU A 72 -0.86 7.26 -9.02
C LEU A 72 -0.46 6.11 -9.96
N ALA A 73 -0.05 6.39 -11.20
CA ALA A 73 0.48 5.36 -12.10
C ALA A 73 1.82 4.78 -11.62
N GLN A 74 2.68 5.63 -11.02
CA GLN A 74 3.92 5.17 -10.39
C GLN A 74 3.62 4.29 -9.18
N LEU A 75 2.72 4.73 -8.29
CA LEU A 75 2.27 3.94 -7.15
C LEU A 75 1.66 2.60 -7.57
N LYS A 76 0.79 2.60 -8.59
CA LYS A 76 0.18 1.37 -9.12
C LYS A 76 1.25 0.36 -9.53
N THR A 77 2.25 0.78 -10.29
CA THR A 77 3.35 -0.09 -10.74
C THR A 77 4.12 -0.67 -9.56
N ALA A 78 4.39 0.15 -8.54
CA ALA A 78 5.06 -0.29 -7.32
C ALA A 78 4.23 -1.33 -6.55
N LEU A 79 2.94 -1.05 -6.30
CA LEU A 79 2.05 -1.95 -5.57
C LEU A 79 1.81 -3.27 -6.31
N GLU A 80 1.62 -3.26 -7.63
CA GLU A 80 1.42 -4.47 -8.44
C GLU A 80 2.58 -5.48 -8.28
N SER A 81 3.80 -4.98 -8.03
CA SER A 81 4.97 -5.84 -7.83
C SER A 81 5.00 -6.56 -6.47
N VAL A 82 4.24 -6.08 -5.47
CA VAL A 82 4.30 -6.61 -4.10
C VAL A 82 3.01 -7.29 -3.64
N ILE A 83 1.82 -6.85 -4.09
CA ILE A 83 0.54 -7.36 -3.57
C ILE A 83 0.30 -8.86 -3.83
N ALA A 84 1.02 -9.43 -4.80
CA ALA A 84 1.00 -10.85 -5.14
C ALA A 84 2.25 -11.61 -4.68
N SER A 85 3.20 -10.94 -4.00
CA SER A 85 4.50 -11.51 -3.64
C SER A 85 4.73 -11.47 -2.12
N PRO A 86 4.43 -12.58 -1.41
CA PRO A 86 4.72 -12.72 0.02
C PRO A 86 6.18 -12.40 0.37
N ASP A 87 7.13 -12.82 -0.47
CA ASP A 87 8.56 -12.62 -0.22
C ASP A 87 8.97 -11.15 -0.35
N ALA A 88 8.39 -10.42 -1.31
CA ALA A 88 8.64 -8.99 -1.46
C ALA A 88 8.12 -8.21 -0.24
N VAL A 89 6.90 -8.51 0.20
CA VAL A 89 6.29 -7.88 1.38
C VAL A 89 7.08 -8.21 2.65
N ARG A 90 7.45 -9.47 2.87
CA ARG A 90 8.29 -9.85 4.03
C ARG A 90 9.63 -9.09 4.03
N GLY A 91 10.24 -8.93 2.86
CA GLY A 91 11.47 -8.16 2.72
C GLY A 91 11.32 -6.68 3.05
N ILE A 92 10.14 -6.08 2.79
CA ILE A 92 9.83 -4.70 3.16
C ILE A 92 9.61 -4.60 4.67
N ILE A 93 8.77 -5.46 5.25
CA ILE A 93 8.45 -5.47 6.68
C ILE A 93 9.72 -5.59 7.53
N VAL A 94 10.59 -6.55 7.22
CA VAL A 94 11.87 -6.73 7.96
C VAL A 94 12.73 -5.47 7.93
N ARG A 95 12.79 -4.77 6.78
CA ARG A 95 13.54 -3.51 6.68
C ARG A 95 12.90 -2.40 7.50
N ALA A 96 11.57 -2.30 7.48
CA ALA A 96 10.80 -1.32 8.24
C ALA A 96 11.06 -1.50 9.74
N GLU A 97 10.86 -2.71 10.26
CA GLU A 97 11.07 -3.05 11.67
C GLU A 97 12.53 -2.83 12.10
N THR A 98 13.50 -3.22 11.26
CA THR A 98 14.93 -2.98 11.53
C THR A 98 15.26 -1.48 11.64
N SER A 99 14.52 -0.63 10.92
CA SER A 99 14.67 0.83 10.98
C SER A 99 13.90 1.49 12.13
N GLY A 100 13.08 0.71 12.88
CA GLY A 100 12.21 1.22 13.93
C GLY A 100 10.93 1.88 13.41
N PHE A 101 10.51 1.57 12.18
CA PHE A 101 9.23 2.02 11.64
C PHE A 101 8.09 1.16 12.22
N GLU A 102 7.02 1.82 12.66
CA GLU A 102 5.81 1.17 13.19
C GLU A 102 4.69 1.30 12.15
N PHE A 103 3.97 0.20 11.89
CA PHE A 103 2.76 0.21 11.08
C PHE A 103 1.56 0.54 11.97
N ASP A 104 0.56 1.25 11.41
CA ASP A 104 -0.68 1.67 12.10
C ASP A 104 -1.81 0.63 12.02
N ASP A 105 -1.46 -0.62 11.74
CA ASP A 105 -2.36 -1.72 11.37
C ASP A 105 -3.25 -2.25 12.50
#